data_AF-A0A8H7SR99-F1
#
_entry.id   AF-A0A8H7SR99-F1
#
_cell.length_a   1.000
_cell.length_b   1.000
_cell.length_c   1.000
_cell.angle_alpha   90.00
_cell.angle_beta   90.00
_cell.angle_gamma   90.00
#
_symmetry.space_group_name_H-M   'P 1'
#
loop_
_entity.id
_entity.type
_entity.pdbx_description
1 polymer ?
#
loop_
_entity_poly.entity_id
_entity_poly.type
_entity_poly.pdbx_seq_one_letter_code
_entity_poly.pdbx_strand_id
1 'polypeptide(L)'
;MLQETNLQLKPLSPAISAFQFQTSGSKDGLKIITDSDHLKEKVVVLDDETKLKLIQMGQLPLNAEWTFWYDKFVPNLPASDYESNLVIISSVKTVQKFWSVYNNIDGPDKLGFRSNYHFMKKGIKPIW
;
A
#
# COMPACT_ATOMS: atom_id res chain seq x y z
N MET A 1 36.36 -19.77 -4.19
CA MET A 1 35.41 -20.09 -3.12
C MET A 1 34.15 -19.28 -3.34
N LEU A 2 33.10 -19.91 -3.87
CA LEU A 2 31.79 -19.27 -3.98
C LEU A 2 31.09 -19.45 -2.64
N GLN A 3 30.82 -18.35 -1.94
CA GLN A 3 29.96 -18.38 -0.77
C GLN A 3 28.52 -18.29 -1.27
N GLU A 4 27.80 -19.41 -1.20
CA GLU A 4 26.36 -19.43 -1.41
C GLU A 4 25.68 -18.67 -0.26
N THR A 5 25.17 -17.48 -0.53
CA THR A 5 24.31 -16.75 0.40
C THR A 5 22.94 -17.40 0.42
N ASN A 6 22.75 -18.27 1.41
CA ASN A 6 21.47 -18.87 1.77
C ASN A 6 20.46 -17.75 2.11
N LEU A 7 19.60 -17.40 1.15
CA LEU A 7 18.42 -16.55 1.39
C LEU A 7 17.41 -17.37 2.19
N GLN A 8 17.51 -17.30 3.51
CA GLN A 8 16.48 -17.76 4.44
C GLN A 8 15.19 -16.99 4.13
N LEU A 9 14.24 -17.66 3.46
CA LEU A 9 12.88 -17.17 3.31
C LEU A 9 12.27 -17.02 4.71
N LYS A 10 12.05 -15.77 5.12
CA LYS A 10 11.39 -15.43 6.38
C LYS A 10 9.98 -16.03 6.38
N PRO A 11 9.55 -16.73 7.44
CA PRO A 11 8.20 -17.27 7.51
C PRO A 11 7.15 -16.15 7.43
N LEU A 12 6.08 -16.40 6.67
CA LEU A 12 4.92 -15.53 6.55
C LEU A 12 4.43 -15.16 7.96
N SER A 13 4.49 -13.88 8.34
CA SER A 13 3.92 -13.42 9.61
C SER A 13 2.39 -13.50 9.53
N PRO A 14 1.71 -14.18 10.48
CA PRO A 14 0.27 -14.11 10.60
C PRO A 14 -0.11 -12.79 11.29
N ALA A 15 0.01 -11.67 10.58
CA ALA A 15 -0.47 -10.39 11.07
C ALA A 15 -1.97 -10.23 10.75
N ILE A 16 -2.80 -11.07 11.37
CA ILE A 16 -4.18 -10.69 11.72
C ILE A 16 -4.19 -10.64 13.24
N SER A 17 -3.60 -9.59 13.82
CA SER A 17 -3.95 -9.21 15.18
C SER A 17 -3.52 -7.78 15.48
N ALA A 18 -4.48 -7.04 16.05
CA ALA A 18 -4.37 -5.74 16.70
C ALA A 18 -4.19 -4.50 15.80
N PHE A 19 -5.25 -4.13 15.09
CA PHE A 19 -5.67 -2.72 15.07
C PHE A 19 -6.89 -2.60 15.97
N GLN A 20 -6.65 -2.37 17.26
CA GLN A 20 -7.68 -2.37 18.29
C GLN A 20 -8.31 -0.98 18.32
N PHE A 21 -9.32 -0.73 17.48
CA PHE A 21 -10.19 0.43 17.63
C PHE A 21 -11.11 0.18 18.82
N GLN A 22 -10.93 0.99 19.88
CA GLN A 22 -11.81 1.02 21.04
C GLN A 22 -13.17 1.56 20.60
N THR A 23 -14.19 0.70 20.54
CA THR A 23 -15.56 1.10 20.21
C THR A 23 -16.35 1.28 21.50
N SER A 24 -16.78 2.52 21.79
CA SER A 24 -17.87 2.73 22.73
C SER A 24 -19.18 2.62 21.96
N GLY A 25 -20.00 1.64 22.36
CA GLY A 25 -21.23 1.29 21.65
C GLY A 25 -22.28 2.40 21.72
N SER A 26 -22.91 2.68 20.58
CA SER A 26 -24.19 3.37 20.51
C SER A 26 -24.80 3.09 19.14
N LYS A 27 -25.96 2.42 19.15
CA LYS A 27 -26.79 2.16 17.99
C LYS A 27 -27.39 3.50 17.52
N ASP A 28 -27.52 3.62 16.21
CA ASP A 28 -28.13 4.73 15.45
C ASP A 28 -27.21 5.92 15.11
N GLY A 29 -27.11 6.18 13.80
CA GLY A 29 -26.75 7.47 13.23
C GLY A 29 -25.26 7.73 13.02
N LEU A 30 -24.92 8.00 11.75
CA LEU A 30 -23.69 8.64 11.26
C LEU A 30 -23.12 9.66 12.28
N LYS A 31 -21.94 9.40 12.86
CA LYS A 31 -21.24 10.37 13.73
C LYS A 31 -20.01 10.93 13.03
N ILE A 32 -20.04 12.25 12.79
CA ILE A 32 -18.89 13.05 12.39
C ILE A 32 -18.18 13.44 13.70
N ILE A 33 -16.94 12.98 13.90
CA ILE A 33 -16.06 13.47 14.96
C ILE A 33 -14.99 14.31 14.27
N THR A 34 -14.94 15.59 14.59
CA THR A 34 -13.92 16.54 14.13
C THR A 34 -12.99 16.86 15.30
N ASP A 35 -11.69 16.76 15.09
CA ASP A 35 -10.77 17.80 15.55
C ASP A 35 -9.48 17.85 14.71
N SER A 36 -9.15 19.08 14.32
CA SER A 36 -7.85 19.67 13.90
C SER A 36 -6.99 19.03 12.80
N ASP A 37 -6.86 19.82 11.72
CA ASP A 37 -5.81 19.84 10.69
C ASP A 37 -5.86 18.87 9.48
N HIS A 38 -6.75 19.26 8.56
CA HIS A 38 -6.57 19.26 7.10
C HIS A 38 -6.46 17.97 6.26
N LEU A 39 -6.73 16.79 6.81
CA LEU A 39 -7.23 15.67 6.02
C LEU A 39 -8.50 15.16 6.67
N LYS A 40 -9.67 15.47 6.10
CA LYS A 40 -10.93 14.81 6.47
C LYS A 40 -10.83 13.36 6.01
N GLU A 41 -10.15 12.53 6.77
CA GLU A 41 -10.14 11.10 6.55
C GLU A 41 -11.56 10.60 6.84
N LYS A 42 -12.35 10.45 5.78
CA LYS A 42 -13.63 9.77 5.85
C LYS A 42 -13.33 8.29 6.08
N VAL A 43 -13.10 7.92 7.34
CA VAL A 43 -12.96 6.53 7.73
C VAL A 43 -14.33 5.88 7.52
N VAL A 44 -14.48 5.16 6.41
CA VAL A 44 -15.69 4.39 6.12
C VAL A 44 -15.60 3.09 6.89
N VAL A 45 -16.32 3.02 8.01
CA VAL A 45 -16.53 1.75 8.71
C VAL A 45 -17.59 0.97 7.93
N LEU A 46 -17.19 -0.18 7.40
CA LEU A 46 -18.11 -1.10 6.73
C LEU A 46 -19.02 -1.77 7.77
N ASP A 47 -20.31 -1.87 7.47
CA ASP A 47 -21.24 -2.68 8.25
C ASP A 47 -20.91 -4.18 8.12
N ASP A 48 -21.41 -4.97 9.06
CA ASP A 48 -21.05 -6.40 9.14
C ASP A 48 -21.63 -7.21 7.98
N GLU A 49 -22.79 -6.80 7.44
CA GLU A 49 -23.39 -7.43 6.26
C GLU A 49 -22.52 -7.22 5.01
N THR A 50 -22.06 -6.00 4.77
CA THR A 50 -21.16 -5.68 3.64
C THR A 50 -19.85 -6.41 3.80
N LYS A 51 -19.27 -6.48 5.01
CA LYS A 51 -18.05 -7.28 5.25
C LYS A 51 -18.26 -8.74 4.87
N LEU A 52 -19.35 -9.37 5.31
CA LEU A 52 -19.66 -10.77 4.99
C LEU A 52 -19.79 -10.98 3.47
N LYS A 53 -20.48 -10.08 2.77
CA LYS A 53 -20.61 -10.12 1.31
C LYS A 53 -19.25 -10.02 0.62
N LEU A 54 -18.39 -9.10 1.07
CA LEU A 54 -17.05 -8.91 0.52
C LEU A 54 -16.15 -10.13 0.75
N ILE A 55 -16.26 -10.78 1.91
CA ILE A 55 -15.56 -12.04 2.22
C ILE A 55 -16.03 -13.14 1.27
N GLN A 56 -17.34 -13.26 1.03
CA GLN A 56 -17.92 -14.29 0.15
C GLN A 56 -17.53 -14.09 -1.32
N MET A 57 -17.33 -12.84 -1.77
CA MET A 57 -16.86 -12.54 -3.14
C MET A 57 -15.44 -13.04 -3.43
N GLY A 58 -14.62 -13.30 -2.40
CA GLY A 58 -13.27 -13.86 -2.51
C GLY A 58 -12.20 -12.90 -3.06
N GLN A 59 -12.52 -12.07 -4.06
CA GLN A 59 -11.65 -11.03 -4.61
C GLN A 59 -12.39 -9.71 -4.72
N LEU A 60 -11.75 -8.63 -4.25
CA LEU A 60 -12.29 -7.28 -4.28
C LEU A 60 -11.59 -6.48 -5.38
N PRO A 61 -12.22 -6.28 -6.55
CA PRO A 61 -11.60 -5.56 -7.64
C PRO A 61 -11.47 -4.07 -7.32
N LEU A 62 -10.36 -3.47 -7.73
CA LEU A 62 -10.20 -2.02 -7.78
C LEU A 62 -10.87 -1.48 -9.05
N ASN A 63 -11.26 -0.21 -9.02
CA ASN A 63 -11.86 0.46 -10.19
C ASN A 63 -10.90 0.55 -11.40
N ALA A 64 -9.59 0.54 -11.14
CA ALA A 64 -8.56 0.53 -12.16
C ALA A 64 -7.40 -0.37 -11.72
N GLU A 65 -6.54 -0.73 -12.66
CA GLU A 65 -5.26 -1.34 -12.35
C GLU A 65 -4.25 -0.25 -11.99
N TRP A 66 -3.47 -0.48 -10.95
CA TRP A 66 -2.49 0.46 -10.42
C TRP A 66 -1.11 -0.19 -10.36
N THR A 67 -0.06 0.62 -10.44
CA THR A 67 1.33 0.17 -10.46
C THR A 67 2.10 0.88 -9.36
N PHE A 68 2.76 0.09 -8.51
CA PHE A 68 3.76 0.54 -7.57
C PHE A 68 5.09 0.74 -8.29
N TRP A 69 5.69 1.90 -8.10
CA TRP A 69 7.02 2.25 -8.58
C TRP A 69 7.93 2.59 -7.41
N TYR A 70 9.22 2.39 -7.62
CA TYR A 70 10.29 2.81 -6.75
C TYR A 70 11.31 3.60 -7.55
N ASP A 71 11.84 4.66 -6.96
CA ASP A 71 13.02 5.32 -7.49
C ASP A 71 13.97 5.69 -6.36
N LYS A 72 15.23 5.95 -6.72
CA LYS A 72 16.23 6.44 -5.80
C LYS A 72 16.96 7.62 -6.41
N PHE A 73 17.08 8.72 -5.67
CA PHE A 73 17.84 9.87 -6.14
C PHE A 73 19.28 9.47 -6.44
N VAL A 74 19.71 9.75 -7.66
CA VAL A 74 21.10 9.62 -8.10
C VAL A 74 21.64 11.03 -8.35
N PRO A 75 22.69 11.47 -7.63
CA PRO A 75 23.30 12.78 -7.86
C PRO A 75 23.77 12.91 -9.32
N ASN A 76 23.53 14.06 -9.93
CA ASN A 76 23.94 14.38 -11.31
C ASN A 76 23.34 13.48 -12.39
N LEU A 77 22.24 12.76 -12.09
CA LEU A 77 21.52 12.01 -13.11
C LEU A 77 20.85 13.01 -14.08
N PRO A 78 21.16 12.95 -15.39
CA PRO A 78 20.49 13.81 -16.36
C PRO A 78 19.01 13.43 -16.45
N ALA A 79 18.18 14.41 -16.82
CA ALA A 79 16.73 14.21 -16.92
C ALA A 79 16.33 13.09 -17.90
N SER A 80 17.12 12.87 -18.96
CA SER A 80 16.94 11.75 -19.90
C SER A 80 17.00 10.39 -19.23
N ASP A 81 17.78 10.27 -18.16
CA ASP A 81 18.07 9.01 -17.49
C ASP A 81 17.20 8.84 -16.25
N TYR A 82 16.40 9.83 -15.87
CA TYR A 82 15.43 9.71 -14.77
C TYR A 82 14.45 8.57 -15.01
N GLU A 83 13.98 8.39 -16.25
CA GLU A 83 13.11 7.26 -16.60
C GLU A 83 13.77 5.89 -16.33
N SER A 84 15.08 5.79 -16.52
CA SER A 84 15.83 4.54 -16.31
C SER A 84 15.94 4.16 -14.82
N ASN A 85 15.79 5.14 -13.94
CA ASN A 85 15.85 4.97 -12.50
C ASN A 85 14.49 4.56 -11.88
N LEU A 86 13.40 4.63 -12.66
CA LEU A 86 12.08 4.17 -12.25
C LEU A 86 11.98 2.64 -12.34
N VAL A 87 11.76 1.99 -11.21
CA VAL A 87 11.60 0.53 -11.11
C VAL A 87 10.14 0.20 -10.79
N ILE A 88 9.53 -0.69 -11.58
CA ILE A 88 8.20 -1.24 -11.25
C ILE A 88 8.36 -2.30 -10.17
N ILE A 89 7.65 -2.16 -9.07
CA ILE A 89 7.57 -3.19 -8.01
C ILE A 89 6.50 -4.21 -8.38
N SER A 90 5.27 -3.75 -8.63
CA SER A 90 4.14 -4.62 -8.93
C SER A 90 2.96 -3.84 -9.50
N SER A 91 2.12 -4.53 -10.28
CA SER A 91 0.80 -4.02 -10.67
C SER A 91 -0.31 -4.77 -9.95
N VAL A 92 -1.33 -4.04 -9.49
CA VAL A 92 -2.41 -4.53 -8.65
C VAL A 92 -3.76 -4.16 -9.24
N LYS A 93 -4.69 -5.12 -9.24
CA LYS A 93 -6.08 -4.95 -9.72
C LYS A 93 -7.12 -5.29 -8.65
N THR A 94 -6.67 -5.76 -7.47
CA THR A 94 -7.53 -6.14 -6.36
C THR A 94 -7.00 -5.59 -5.04
N VAL A 95 -7.89 -5.39 -4.06
CA VAL A 95 -7.55 -4.93 -2.70
C VAL A 95 -6.63 -5.93 -2.00
N GLN A 96 -6.87 -7.23 -2.17
CA GLN A 96 -6.02 -8.29 -1.62
C GLN A 96 -4.59 -8.20 -2.16
N LYS A 97 -4.44 -7.98 -3.47
CA LYS A 97 -3.13 -7.87 -4.09
C LYS A 97 -2.41 -6.59 -3.64
N PHE A 98 -3.13 -5.48 -3.46
CA PHE A 98 -2.58 -4.26 -2.88
C PHE A 98 -1.97 -4.54 -1.50
N TRP A 99 -2.73 -5.10 -0.57
CA TRP A 99 -2.22 -5.41 0.78
C TRP A 99 -1.10 -6.44 0.78
N SER A 100 -1.17 -7.43 -0.12
CA SER A 100 -0.08 -8.38 -0.31
C SER A 100 1.22 -7.69 -0.74
N VAL A 101 1.17 -6.68 -1.64
CA VAL A 101 2.38 -5.94 -2.03
C VAL A 101 2.83 -5.02 -0.88
N TYR A 102 1.91 -4.22 -0.34
CA TYR A 102 2.22 -3.23 0.70
C TYR A 102 2.84 -3.86 1.96
N ASN A 103 2.34 -5.02 2.39
CA ASN A 103 2.87 -5.71 3.57
C ASN A 103 4.22 -6.40 3.35
N ASN A 104 4.68 -6.53 2.09
CA ASN A 104 5.94 -7.18 1.73
C ASN A 104 7.01 -6.20 1.21
N ILE A 105 6.69 -4.91 1.12
CA ILE A 105 7.68 -3.85 0.85
C ILE A 105 8.04 -3.12 2.13
N ASP A 106 9.20 -2.49 2.15
CA ASP A 106 9.61 -1.67 3.28
C ASP A 106 8.70 -0.45 3.43
N GLY A 107 8.31 -0.17 4.67
CA GLY A 107 7.56 1.04 4.99
C GLY A 107 8.38 2.31 4.73
N PRO A 108 7.72 3.48 4.63
CA PRO A 108 8.42 4.76 4.41
C PRO A 108 9.50 5.06 5.45
N ASP A 109 9.35 4.54 6.67
CA ASP A 109 10.30 4.66 7.78
C ASP A 109 11.64 3.94 7.56
N LYS A 110 11.64 2.89 6.73
CA LYS A 110 12.82 2.07 6.41
C LYS A 110 13.36 2.34 5.02
N LEU A 111 12.79 3.31 4.33
CA LEU A 111 13.19 3.64 2.98
C LEU A 111 14.60 4.23 2.96
N GLY A 112 15.42 3.80 2.01
CA GLY A 112 16.78 4.32 1.86
C GLY A 112 16.79 5.82 1.63
N PHE A 113 17.85 6.50 2.06
CA PHE A 113 18.00 7.95 1.90
C PHE A 113 17.74 8.40 0.45
N ARG A 114 16.86 9.40 0.32
CA ARG A 114 16.39 9.95 -0.96
C ARG A 114 15.80 8.91 -1.92
N SER A 115 15.09 7.91 -1.42
CA SER A 115 14.27 7.04 -2.28
C SER A 115 12.80 7.39 -2.14
N ASN A 116 12.01 7.08 -3.17
CA ASN A 116 10.57 7.35 -3.18
C ASN A 116 9.80 6.12 -3.67
N TYR A 117 8.56 6.01 -3.19
CA TYR A 117 7.56 5.15 -3.80
C TYR A 117 6.53 5.99 -4.54
N HIS A 118 6.06 5.48 -5.68
CA HIS A 118 4.95 6.07 -6.41
C HIS A 118 3.85 5.03 -6.62
N PHE A 119 2.59 5.47 -6.60
CA PHE A 119 1.45 4.61 -6.87
C PHE A 119 0.57 5.27 -7.93
N MET A 120 0.75 4.84 -9.18
CA MET A 120 0.12 5.45 -10.35
C MET A 120 -0.82 4.46 -11.03
N LYS A 121 -1.82 4.96 -11.77
CA LYS A 121 -2.63 4.07 -12.62
C LYS A 121 -1.73 3.38 -13.65
N LYS A 122 -2.03 2.14 -14.00
CA LYS A 122 -1.27 1.38 -14.99
C LYS A 122 -1.15 2.16 -16.30
N GLY A 123 0.07 2.21 -16.83
CA GLY A 123 0.40 2.95 -18.05
C GLY A 123 0.76 4.42 -17.83
N ILE A 124 0.58 4.96 -16.63
CA ILE A 124 1.02 6.31 -16.26
C ILE A 124 2.35 6.20 -15.50
N LYS A 125 3.41 6.79 -16.07
CA LYS A 125 4.71 6.90 -15.39
C LYS A 125 4.70 8.10 -14.42
N PRO A 126 5.33 7.99 -13.25
CA PRO A 126 5.49 9.10 -12.30
C PRO A 126 6.57 10.09 -12.78
N ILE A 127 6.27 10.83 -13.84
CA ILE A 127 7.13 11.87 -14.43
C ILE A 127 6.31 13.16 -14.52
N TRP A 128 6.94 14.31 -14.35
CA TRP A 128 6.33 15.64 -14.40
C TRP A 128 6.44 16.26 -15.78
#